data_AF-A0A2B6K378-F1
#
_entry.id   AF-A0A2B6K378-F1
#
_cell.length_a   1.000
_cell.length_b   1.000
_cell.length_c   1.000
_cell.angle_alpha   90.00
_cell.angle_beta   90.00
_cell.angle_gamma   90.00
#
_symmetry.space_group_name_H-M   'P 1'
#
loop_
_entity.id
_entity.type
_entity.pdbx_description
1 polymer ?
#
loop_
_entity_poly.entity_id
_entity_poly.type
_entity_poly.pdbx_seq_one_letter_code
_entity_poly.pdbx_strand_id
1 'polypeptide(L)' 'MKKRCYECGSKEIEKGTIAPDQKGYLTLFAQAVAEVEICKKCGTVIAITGEHPSYKNQQMD' A
#
# COMPACT_ATOMS: atom_id res chain seq x y z
N MET A 1 -19.84 1.89 3.47
CA MET A 1 -19.50 0.79 4.42
C MET A 1 -18.15 1.10 5.05
N LYS A 2 -17.96 0.92 6.38
CA LYS A 2 -16.63 1.10 7.02
C LYS A 2 -15.75 -0.12 6.68
N LYS A 3 -14.51 0.10 6.19
CA LYS A 3 -13.53 -0.96 5.94
C LYS A 3 -13.26 -1.74 7.23
N ARG A 4 -13.14 -3.07 7.13
CA ARG A 4 -12.76 -3.99 8.20
C ARG A 4 -11.53 -4.76 7.76
N CYS A 5 -10.64 -5.07 8.70
CA CYS A 5 -9.55 -6.01 8.47
C CYS A 5 -10.15 -7.38 8.11
N TYR A 6 -9.72 -7.95 6.98
CA TYR A 6 -10.22 -9.24 6.51
C TYR A 6 -9.69 -10.41 7.35
N GLU A 7 -8.55 -10.23 8.03
CA GLU A 7 -7.95 -11.26 8.89
C GLU A 7 -8.63 -11.33 10.28
N CYS A 8 -8.69 -10.20 11.00
CA CYS A 8 -9.15 -10.19 12.39
C CYS A 8 -10.52 -9.52 12.61
N GLY A 9 -11.15 -9.01 11.55
CA GLY A 9 -12.45 -8.32 11.61
C GLY A 9 -12.42 -6.93 12.27
N SER A 10 -11.27 -6.46 12.77
CA SER A 10 -11.16 -5.15 13.43
C SER A 10 -11.45 -3.99 12.47
N LYS A 11 -11.97 -2.90 13.03
CA LYS A 11 -12.20 -1.62 12.34
C LYS A 11 -11.07 -0.62 12.56
N GLU A 12 -10.08 -0.98 13.38
CA GLU A 12 -8.94 -0.12 13.71
C GLU A 12 -7.90 -0.21 12.59
N ILE A 13 -8.06 0.66 11.60
CA ILE A 13 -7.18 0.76 10.44
C ILE A 13 -6.37 2.05 10.55
N GLU A 14 -5.06 1.93 10.50
CA GLU A 14 -4.11 3.03 10.40
C GLU A 14 -3.73 3.28 8.94
N LYS A 15 -3.53 4.54 8.60
CA LYS A 15 -2.96 4.95 7.32
C LYS A 15 -1.56 5.47 7.56
N GLY A 16 -0.60 4.93 6.82
CA GLY A 16 0.79 5.38 6.82
C GLY A 16 1.26 5.65 5.41
N THR A 17 2.41 6.30 5.30
CA THR A 17 3.12 6.48 4.03
C THR A 17 4.43 5.73 4.12
N ILE A 18 4.70 4.86 3.14
CA ILE A 18 5.97 4.17 3.04
C ILE A 18 6.85 5.01 2.13
N ALA A 19 7.95 5.52 2.69
CA ALA A 19 9.02 6.12 1.90
C ALA A 19 9.92 4.99 1.35
N PRO A 20 10.39 5.10 0.11
CA PRO A 20 11.32 4.12 -0.43
C PRO A 20 12.66 4.15 0.29
N ASP A 21 13.19 2.98 0.60
CA ASP A 21 14.62 2.82 0.90
C ASP A 21 15.36 2.51 -0.41
N GLN A 22 16.28 3.39 -0.81
CA GLN A 22 16.98 3.30 -2.10
C GLN A 22 18.07 2.21 -2.15
N LYS A 23 18.19 1.33 -1.13
CA LYS A 23 19.17 0.25 -1.11
C LYS A 23 18.54 -1.10 -1.45
N GLY A 24 18.44 -1.36 -2.75
CA GLY A 24 18.26 -2.69 -3.32
C GLY A 24 16.83 -3.02 -3.74
N TYR A 25 16.71 -3.67 -4.92
CA TYR A 25 15.62 -4.40 -5.59
C TYR A 25 14.13 -4.03 -5.41
N LEU A 26 13.73 -3.27 -4.40
CA LEU A 26 12.42 -2.63 -4.22
C LEU A 26 12.29 -1.33 -5.00
N THR A 27 13.24 -1.04 -5.90
CA THR A 27 13.27 0.13 -6.77
C THR A 27 12.03 0.25 -7.66
N LEU A 28 11.31 -0.86 -7.89
CA LEU A 28 10.02 -0.86 -8.58
C LEU A 28 8.95 -0.11 -7.78
N PHE A 29 8.81 -0.33 -6.48
CA PHE A 29 7.85 0.43 -5.67
C PHE A 29 8.40 1.81 -5.24
N ALA A 30 9.70 2.03 -5.41
CA ALA A 30 10.42 3.17 -4.86
C ALA A 30 10.19 4.52 -5.55
N GLN A 31 9.48 4.56 -6.67
CA GLN A 31 9.19 5.84 -7.34
C GLN A 31 7.79 6.38 -6.99
N ALA A 32 6.99 5.59 -6.27
CA ALA A 32 5.64 5.95 -5.87
C ALA A 32 5.62 6.21 -4.36
N VAL A 33 5.17 7.38 -3.94
CA VAL A 33 4.70 7.55 -2.56
C VAL A 33 3.56 6.55 -2.36
N ALA A 34 3.80 5.52 -1.55
CA ALA A 34 2.82 4.47 -1.30
C ALA A 34 2.09 4.75 0.01
N GLU A 35 0.79 5.08 -0.09
CA GLU A 35 -0.11 5.04 1.05
C GLU A 35 -0.40 3.59 1.41
N VAL A 36 -0.21 3.22 2.68
CA VAL A 36 -0.51 1.89 3.21
C VAL A 36 -1.62 1.97 4.24
N GLU A 37 -2.59 1.07 4.14
CA GLU A 37 -3.60 0.85 5.16
C GLU A 37 -3.22 -0.41 5.95
N ILE A 38 -3.08 -0.30 7.28
CA ILE A 38 -2.66 -1.40 8.17
C ILE A 38 -3.67 -1.57 9.28
N CYS A 39 -4.01 -2.81 9.65
CA CYS A 39 -4.79 -3.06 10.85
C CYS A 39 -3.94 -2.86 12.11
N LYS A 40 -4.31 -1.92 12.99
CA LYS A 40 -3.60 -1.67 14.26
C LYS A 40 -3.56 -2.89 15.17
N LYS A 41 -4.60 -3.71 15.12
CA LYS A 41 -4.77 -4.84 16.05
C LYS A 41 -3.85 -6.01 15.71
N CYS A 42 -3.70 -6.35 14.44
CA CYS A 42 -2.97 -7.56 14.01
C CYS A 42 -1.80 -7.29 13.06
N GLY A 43 -1.57 -6.03 12.65
CA GLY A 43 -0.46 -5.65 11.77
C GLY A 43 -0.68 -6.00 10.29
N THR A 44 -1.81 -6.60 9.93
CA THR A 44 -2.11 -6.97 8.54
C THR A 44 -2.17 -5.73 7.64
N VAL A 45 -1.42 -5.76 6.53
CA VAL A 45 -1.53 -4.77 5.45
C VAL A 45 -2.81 -5.04 4.67
N ILE A 46 -3.71 -4.06 4.65
CA ILE A 46 -5.03 -4.15 4.03
C ILE A 46 -5.02 -3.64 2.59
N ALA A 47 -4.28 -2.57 2.35
CA ALA A 47 -4.14 -1.99 1.02
C ALA A 47 -2.81 -1.25 0.90
N ILE A 48 -2.24 -1.25 -0.30
CA ILE A 48 -1.13 -0.41 -0.69
C ILE A 48 -1.59 0.34 -1.93
N THR A 49 -1.65 1.67 -1.85
CA THR A 49 -2.02 2.56 -2.95
C THR A 49 -0.80 3.39 -3.29
N GLY A 50 -0.32 3.31 -4.52
CA GLY A 50 0.78 4.14 -5.01
C GLY A 50 0.68 4.31 -6.52
N GLU A 51 1.03 5.48 -7.02
CA GLU A 51 1.13 5.72 -8.46
C GLU A 51 2.47 5.19 -8.98
N HIS A 52 2.49 3.96 -9.50
CA HIS A 52 3.66 3.48 -10.23
C HIS A 52 3.69 4.13 -11.62
N PRO A 53 4.76 4.87 -12.00
CA PRO A 53 4.82 5.55 -13.30
C PRO A 53 4.69 4.57 -14.49
N SER A 54 5.08 3.30 -14.35
CA SER A 54 4.90 2.31 -15.42
C SER A 54 3.48 1.73 -15.54
N TYR A 55 2.58 1.93 -14.55
CA TYR A 55 1.19 1.46 -14.66
C TYR A 55 0.32 2.39 -15.54
N LYS A 56 0.83 3.56 -15.95
CA LYS A 56 0.17 4.42 -16.96
C LYS A 56 0.38 3.95 -18.41
N ASN A 57 1.23 2.95 -18.65
CA ASN A 57 1.52 2.43 -20.00
C ASN A 57 0.91 1.04 -20.28
N GLN A 58 -0.07 0.59 -19.48
CA GLN A 58 -0.80 -0.65 -19.76
C GLN A 58 -2.27 -0.43 -20.15
N GLN A 59 -2.58 0.74 -20.71
CA GLN A 59 -3.61 0.85 -21.75
C GLN A 59 -2.88 0.84 -23.10
N MET A 60 -2.44 -0.35 -23.51
CA MET A 60 -2.17 -0.64 -24.92
C MET A 60 -3.51 -1.02 -25.54
N ASP A 61 -3.96 -0.17 -26.46
CA ASP A 61 -5.04 -0.32 -27.47
C ASP A 61 -6.42 -0.84 -27.01
#